data_AF-A0A6C0JV10-F1
#
_entry.id   AF-A0A6C0JV10-F1
#
_cell.length_a   1.000
_cell.length_b   1.000
_cell.length_c   1.000
_cell.angle_alpha   90.00
_cell.angle_beta   90.00
_cell.angle_gamma   90.00
#
_symmetry.space_group_name_H-M   'P 1'
#
loop_
_entity.id
_entity.type
_entity.pdbx_description
1 polymer ?
#
loop_
_entity_poly.entity_id
_entity_poly.type
_entity_poly.pdbx_seq_one_letter_code
_entity_poly.pdbx_strand_id
1 'polypeptide(L)' 'MILEFPEASILACEIMCISFKYCEKDGVDGVDICAELKSYKTVILAWVPESDRYDVLQKYTNLWKNAVKT' A
#
# COMPACT_ATOMS: atom_id res chain seq x y z
N MET A 1 -18.46 -12.40 -7.91
CA MET A 1 -17.89 -11.74 -6.72
C MET A 1 -17.14 -10.52 -7.20
N ILE A 2 -17.65 -9.33 -6.93
CA ILE A 2 -16.95 -8.07 -7.20
C ILE A 2 -16.17 -7.77 -5.92
N LEU A 3 -14.84 -7.69 -6.00
CA LEU A 3 -14.02 -7.31 -4.85
C LEU A 3 -14.22 -5.82 -4.60
N GLU A 4 -14.64 -5.45 -3.40
CA GLU A 4 -14.76 -4.05 -3.02
C GLU A 4 -13.37 -3.48 -2.70
N PHE A 5 -13.17 -2.20 -3.00
CA PHE A 5 -11.93 -1.49 -2.67
C PHE A 5 -11.80 -1.44 -1.14
N PRO A 6 -10.71 -1.90 -0.50
CA PRO A 6 -9.32 -2.02 -0.98
C PRO A 6 -8.83 -3.44 -1.39
N GLU A 7 -9.70 -4.45 -1.41
CA GLU A 7 -9.30 -5.86 -1.54
C GLU A 7 -8.74 -6.19 -2.93
N ALA A 8 -9.29 -5.57 -3.99
CA ALA A 8 -8.80 -5.72 -5.36
C ALA A 8 -7.40 -5.11 -5.58
N SER A 9 -7.11 -4.00 -4.90
CA SER A 9 -5.81 -3.32 -4.95
C SER A 9 -4.74 -4.13 -4.23
N ILE A 10 -5.11 -4.78 -3.12
CA ILE A 10 -4.24 -5.69 -2.38
C ILE A 10 -3.89 -6.92 -3.25
N LEU A 11 -4.87 -7.55 -3.90
CA LEU A 11 -4.65 -8.69 -4.81
C LEU A 11 -3.78 -8.34 -6.03
N ALA A 12 -3.97 -7.15 -6.62
CA ALA A 12 -3.09 -6.67 -7.71
C ALA A 12 -1.67 -6.37 -7.22
N CYS A 13 -1.51 -5.89 -5.98
CA CYS A 13 -0.22 -5.73 -5.31
C CYS A 13 0.41 -7.08 -4.94
N GLU A 14 -0.34 -8.12 -4.60
CA GLU A 14 0.21 -9.45 -4.26
C GLU A 14 1.01 -10.07 -5.41
N ILE A 15 0.61 -9.83 -6.67
CA ILE A 15 1.26 -10.41 -7.85
C ILE A 15 2.47 -9.57 -8.31
N MET A 16 2.41 -8.24 -8.15
CA MET A 16 3.36 -7.31 -8.78
C MET A 16 4.11 -6.38 -7.82
N CYS A 17 3.79 -6.32 -6.52
CA CYS A 17 4.45 -5.43 -5.57
C CYS A 17 5.81 -5.98 -5.11
N ILE A 18 6.81 -5.10 -5.02
CA ILE A 18 8.12 -5.34 -4.42
C ILE A 18 8.12 -4.86 -2.96
N SER A 19 7.57 -3.67 -2.71
CA SER A 19 7.60 -3.04 -1.39
C SER A 19 6.51 -1.97 -1.24
N PHE A 20 6.13 -1.68 0.00
CA PHE A 20 5.30 -0.52 0.32
C PHE A 20 6.17 0.61 0.88
N LYS A 21 5.88 1.84 0.51
CA LYS A 21 6.59 3.03 0.96
C LYS A 21 5.63 4.19 1.21
N TYR A 22 6.11 5.21 1.92
CA TYR A 22 5.42 6.49 2.03
C TYR A 22 5.78 7.36 0.83
N CYS A 23 4.77 7.99 0.25
CA CYS A 23 4.92 9.09 -0.68
C CYS A 23 4.48 10.35 0.06
N GLU A 24 5.45 11.17 0.46
CA GLU A 24 5.18 12.44 1.12
C GLU A 24 4.72 13.47 0.07
N LYS A 25 3.76 14.31 0.46
CA LYS A 25 3.36 15.50 -0.31
C LYS A 25 3.65 16.71 0.55
N ASP A 26 4.47 17.62 0.02
CA ASP A 26 4.81 18.86 0.72
C ASP A 26 3.53 19.65 1.05
N GLY A 27 3.40 20.05 2.33
CA GLY A 27 2.32 20.92 2.80
C GLY A 27 0.99 20.23 3.11
N VAL A 28 0.96 18.91 3.32
CA VAL A 28 -0.24 18.16 3.73
C VAL A 28 0.04 17.39 5.03
N ASP A 29 -0.87 17.46 6.01
CA ASP A 29 -0.79 16.73 7.29
C ASP A 29 -1.12 15.23 7.12
N GLY A 30 -0.35 14.54 6.28
CA GLY A 30 -0.53 13.12 6.02
C GLY A 30 0.36 12.61 4.90
N VAL A 31 0.33 11.30 4.71
CA VAL A 31 1.16 10.62 3.72
C VAL A 31 0.34 9.71 2.83
N ASP A 32 0.72 9.63 1.56
CA ASP A 32 0.19 8.60 0.67
C ASP A 32 0.95 7.29 0.92
N ILE A 33 0.22 6.19 1.10
CA ILE A 33 0.78 4.84 1.10
C ILE A 33 0.88 4.39 -0.34
N CYS A 34 2.09 4.04 -0.73
CA CYS A 34 2.43 3.65 -2.09
C CYS A 34 2.89 2.19 -2.15
N ALA A 35 2.49 1.48 -3.21
CA ALA A 35 3.11 0.22 -3.60
C ALA A 35 4.09 0.47 -4.76
N GLU A 36 5.29 -0.06 -4.61
CA GLU A 36 6.28 -0.13 -5.69
C GLU A 36 6.14 -1.46 -6.41
N LEU A 37 5.88 -1.41 -7.72
CA LEU A 37 5.67 -2.59 -8.54
C LEU A 37 6.99 -3.09 -9.15
N LYS A 38 7.03 -4.36 -9.57
CA LYS A 38 8.14 -4.98 -10.32
C LYS A 38 8.52 -4.26 -11.61
N SER A 39 7.59 -3.49 -12.16
CA SER A 39 7.83 -2.60 -13.31
C SER A 39 8.51 -1.28 -12.95
N TYR A 40 8.92 -1.09 -11.68
CA TYR A 40 9.42 0.16 -11.09
C TYR A 40 8.41 1.31 -11.11
N LYS A 41 7.15 1.02 -11.42
CA LYS A 41 6.06 1.98 -11.29
C LYS A 41 5.60 2.05 -9.83
N THR A 42 5.25 3.24 -9.38
CA THR A 42 4.67 3.47 -8.06
C THR A 42 3.18 3.74 -8.19
N VAL A 43 2.35 3.06 -7.39
CA VAL A 43 0.89 3.26 -7.34
C VAL A 43 0.50 3.72 -5.94
N ILE A 44 -0.33 4.75 -5.86
CA ILE A 44 -0.89 5.24 -4.60
C ILE A 44 -2.07 4.34 -4.23
N LEU A 45 -2.06 3.85 -3.00
CA LEU A 45 -3.07 2.93 -2.48
C LEU A 45 -4.11 3.65 -1.63
N ALA A 46 -3.64 4.49 -0.70
CA ALA A 46 -4.48 5.21 0.23
C ALA A 46 -3.73 6.43 0.77
N TRP A 47 -4.46 7.48 1.10
CA TRP A 47 -3.96 8.58 1.91
C TRP A 47 -4.24 8.28 3.39
N VAL A 48 -3.27 8.57 4.27
CA VAL A 48 -3.45 8.43 5.72
C VAL A 48 -2.99 9.68 6.45
N PRO A 49 -3.67 10.06 7.56
CA PRO A 49 -3.18 11.09 8.47
C PRO A 49 -1.81 10.72 9.04
N GLU A 50 -1.00 11.72 9.37
CA GLU A 50 0.34 11.49 9.90
C GLU A 50 0.35 10.74 11.24
N SER A 51 -0.70 10.90 12.05
CA SER A 51 -0.89 10.14 13.30
C SER A 51 -0.92 8.63 13.11
N ASP A 52 -1.38 8.17 11.94
CA ASP A 52 -1.67 6.76 11.66
C ASP A 52 -0.61 6.14 10.74
N ARG A 53 0.39 6.94 10.34
CA ARG A 53 1.41 6.60 9.33
C ARG A 53 2.06 5.23 9.59
N TYR A 54 2.58 5.02 10.81
CA TYR A 54 3.35 3.83 11.16
C TYR A 54 2.52 2.54 11.19
N ASP A 55 1.34 2.61 11.80
CA ASP A 55 0.47 1.45 12.00
C ASP A 55 -0.06 0.93 10.66
N VAL A 56 -0.42 1.84 9.76
CA VAL A 56 -1.05 1.45 8.50
C VAL A 56 -0.05 0.85 7.53
N LEU A 57 1.17 1.39 7.37
CA LEU A 57 2.18 0.79 6.49
C LEU A 57 2.57 -0.62 6.95
N GLN A 58 2.74 -0.81 8.25
CA GLN A 58 3.07 -2.11 8.82
C GLN A 58 1.93 -3.12 8.58
N LYS A 59 0.68 -2.68 8.71
CA LYS A 59 -0.51 -3.51 8.39
C LYS A 59 -0.50 -3.95 6.93
N TYR A 60 -0.32 -3.04 5.97
CA TYR A 60 -0.25 -3.40 4.53
C TYR A 60 0.91 -4.35 4.22
N THR A 61 2.08 -4.10 4.81
CA THR A 61 3.26 -4.94 4.64
C THR A 61 3.02 -6.37 5.16
N ASN A 62 2.37 -6.50 6.32
CA ASN A 62 2.07 -7.80 6.91
C ASN A 62 1.01 -8.57 6.12
N LEU A 63 -0.04 -7.89 5.66
CA LEU A 63 -1.08 -8.49 4.80
C LEU A 63 -0.44 -9.07 3.54
N TRP A 64 0.40 -8.29 2.86
CA TRP A 64 1.13 -8.77 1.67
C TRP A 64 2.07 -9.93 1.97
N LYS A 65 2.87 -9.85 3.05
CA LYS A 65 3.77 -10.96 3.44
C LYS A 65 3.02 -12.25 3.71
N ASN A 66 1.81 -12.17 4.26
CA ASN A 66 0.97 -13.33 4.52
C ASN A 66 0.41 -13.89 3.19
N ALA A 67 -0.07 -13.02 2.30
CA ALA A 67 -0.61 -13.44 1.02
C ALA A 67 0.42 -14.07 0.08
N VAL A 68 1.66 -13.59 0.05
CA VAL A 68 2.74 -14.16 -0.79
C VAL A 68 3.24 -15.53 -0.28
N LYS A 69 2.96 -15.88 0.99
CA LYS A 69 3.33 -17.18 1.57
C LYS A 69 2.31 -18.29 1.29
N THR A 70 1.10 -17.95 0.86
CA THR A 70 0.01 -18.86 0.48
C THR A 70 0.06 -19.21 -1.00
#